data_AF-A0A2N1YMZ5-F1
#
_entry.id   AF-A0A2N1YMZ5-F1
#
_cell.length_a   1.000
_cell.length_b   1.000
_cell.length_c   1.000
_cell.angle_alpha   90.00
_cell.angle_beta   90.00
_cell.angle_gamma   90.00
#
_symmetry.space_group_name_H-M   'P 1'
#
loop_
_entity.id
_entity.type
_entity.pdbx_description
1 polymer ?
#
loop_
_entity_poly.entity_id
_entity_poly.type
_entity_poly.pdbx_seq_one_letter_code
_entity_poly.pdbx_strand_id
1 'polypeptide(L)'
;MKYAALILSALLLAGCGSSDIDIVKEGRLEYFKEFTVGQAFDNRKVCSSTKWEAIEDDRGRTIVEYTCQLKNVPEYFHETGTRLAKKLLNEKNIEVSYHTDQIVYSEERIASAIRSISEYEKKLESSRSRQDDEESDPPRYWELKVQQARTDLEKIKQQKPAAEARVQAIEAEYQAKAENAERLITASPDTDAYEYYQWTVLEDGTFYILSGGISVKKPGQQEYTDIQYRDISEPLAAVYGDKAEDFTSFLRQPALHLYIPR
;
A
#
# COMPACT_ATOMS: atom_id res chain seq x y z
N MET A 1 69.53 -51.19 -7.55
CA MET A 1 69.27 -49.97 -6.75
C MET A 1 67.77 -49.70 -6.90
N LYS A 2 66.92 -50.02 -5.91
CA LYS A 2 66.47 -49.10 -4.83
C LYS A 2 66.16 -47.72 -5.45
N TYR A 3 64.93 -47.22 -5.52
CA TYR A 3 64.02 -46.93 -4.40
C TYR A 3 62.55 -46.96 -4.81
N ALA A 4 61.73 -47.45 -3.89
CA ALA A 4 60.31 -47.19 -3.81
C ALA A 4 60.07 -45.75 -3.31
N ALA A 5 58.99 -45.12 -3.77
CA ALA A 5 58.32 -43.96 -3.16
C ALA A 5 56.90 -43.95 -3.75
N LEU A 6 55.94 -44.68 -3.19
CA LEU A 6 55.12 -44.33 -2.03
C LEU A 6 54.64 -42.86 -2.11
N ILE A 7 53.65 -42.61 -2.97
CA ILE A 7 52.86 -41.37 -2.91
C ILE A 7 51.80 -41.57 -1.83
N LEU A 8 52.01 -40.82 -0.77
CA LEU A 8 51.23 -40.68 0.44
C LEU A 8 49.82 -40.20 0.07
N SER A 9 48.83 -41.10 0.15
CA SER A 9 47.42 -40.74 0.18
C SER A 9 47.17 -39.88 1.42
N ALA A 10 47.03 -38.57 1.22
CA ALA A 10 46.50 -37.68 2.24
C ALA A 10 45.05 -38.09 2.49
N LEU A 11 44.86 -38.78 3.62
CA LEU A 11 43.57 -38.97 4.26
C LEU A 11 42.95 -37.59 4.46
N LEU A 12 41.95 -37.25 3.65
CA LEU A 12 40.95 -36.28 4.02
C LEU A 12 40.28 -36.83 5.29
N LEU A 13 40.69 -36.30 6.45
CA LEU A 13 39.88 -36.35 7.65
C LEU A 13 38.60 -35.55 7.34
N ALA A 14 37.63 -36.20 6.69
CA ALA A 14 36.25 -35.81 6.84
C ALA A 14 35.92 -36.05 8.31
N GLY A 15 36.09 -35.00 9.13
CA GLY A 15 35.54 -34.98 10.47
C GLY A 15 34.06 -35.29 10.33
N CYS A 16 33.64 -36.43 10.86
CA CYS A 16 32.25 -36.72 11.15
C CYS A 16 31.86 -35.87 12.36
N GLY A 17 31.87 -34.54 12.17
CA GLY A 17 31.39 -33.55 13.12
C GLY A 17 30.05 -33.04 12.60
N SER A 18 29.10 -32.82 13.51
CA SER A 18 27.86 -32.11 13.21
C SER A 18 28.18 -30.81 12.48
N SER A 19 27.43 -30.50 11.42
CA SER A 19 27.62 -29.22 10.72
C SER A 19 27.24 -28.06 11.64
N ASP A 20 27.78 -26.85 11.40
CA ASP A 20 27.39 -25.66 12.16
C ASP A 20 25.86 -25.45 12.15
N ILE A 21 25.21 -25.82 11.04
CA ILE A 21 23.75 -25.84 10.92
C ILE A 21 23.13 -26.82 11.93
N ASP A 22 23.64 -28.04 12.05
CA ASP A 22 23.13 -29.04 13.01
C ASP A 22 23.33 -28.56 14.45
N ILE A 23 24.49 -27.96 14.75
CA ILE A 23 24.77 -27.37 16.07
C ILE A 23 23.71 -26.33 16.44
N VAL A 24 23.40 -25.40 15.53
CA VAL A 24 22.37 -24.39 15.76
C VAL A 24 20.99 -25.05 15.89
N LYS A 25 20.62 -25.93 14.96
CA LYS A 25 19.27 -26.51 14.90
C LYS A 25 18.96 -27.40 16.09
N GLU A 26 19.91 -28.19 16.59
CA GLU A 26 19.75 -29.06 17.76
C GLU A 26 19.89 -28.30 19.09
N GLY A 27 20.50 -27.12 19.03
CA GLY A 27 20.70 -26.22 20.14
C GLY A 27 19.40 -25.68 20.75
N ARG A 28 19.53 -25.13 21.97
CA ARG A 28 18.46 -24.45 22.70
C ARG A 28 18.93 -23.10 23.19
N LEU A 29 18.08 -22.09 23.04
CA LEU A 29 18.34 -20.78 23.61
C LEU A 29 18.04 -20.78 25.11
N GLU A 30 18.80 -20.02 25.88
CA GLU A 30 18.68 -20.01 27.34
C GLU A 30 17.28 -19.65 27.83
N TYR A 31 16.61 -18.72 27.13
CA TYR A 31 15.27 -18.25 27.47
C TYR A 31 14.13 -19.12 26.89
N PHE A 32 14.43 -20.06 25.99
CA PHE A 32 13.45 -20.90 25.29
C PHE A 32 13.92 -22.37 25.27
N LYS A 33 13.96 -23.00 26.44
CA LYS A 33 14.53 -24.36 26.61
C LYS A 33 13.58 -25.47 26.16
N GLU A 34 12.30 -25.14 25.97
CA GLU A 34 11.24 -26.09 25.63
C GLU A 34 11.42 -26.66 24.22
N PHE A 35 11.95 -25.86 23.29
CA PHE A 35 12.13 -26.23 21.90
C PHE A 35 13.58 -26.04 21.47
N THR A 36 14.07 -26.96 20.64
CA THR A 36 15.29 -26.70 19.88
C THR A 36 15.06 -25.54 18.89
N VAL A 37 16.12 -24.87 18.46
CA VAL A 37 16.01 -23.81 17.45
C VAL A 37 15.35 -24.36 16.18
N GLY A 38 15.76 -25.54 15.71
CA GLY A 38 15.15 -26.17 14.53
C GLY A 38 13.65 -26.40 14.69
N GLN A 39 13.20 -26.88 15.86
CA GLN A 39 11.77 -27.08 16.13
C GLN A 39 10.96 -25.77 16.07
N ALA A 40 11.50 -24.67 16.61
CA ALA A 40 10.83 -23.38 16.61
C ALA A 40 10.84 -22.71 15.23
N PHE A 41 11.85 -22.98 14.40
CA PHE A 41 12.06 -22.29 13.13
C PHE A 41 11.53 -23.06 11.90
N ASP A 42 11.61 -24.39 11.86
CA ASP A 42 11.33 -25.16 10.64
C ASP A 42 9.84 -25.26 10.29
N ASN A 43 8.96 -25.18 11.28
CA ASN A 43 7.52 -25.50 11.11
C ASN A 43 6.61 -24.29 11.36
N ARG A 44 7.15 -23.07 11.26
CA ARG A 44 6.39 -21.86 11.53
C ARG A 44 5.26 -21.68 10.52
N LYS A 45 4.06 -21.38 11.02
CA LYS A 45 2.86 -21.26 10.19
C LYS A 45 2.98 -20.17 9.13
N VAL A 46 3.66 -19.07 9.46
CA VAL A 46 3.87 -17.93 8.56
C VAL A 46 4.77 -18.24 7.36
N CYS A 47 5.62 -19.27 7.43
CA CYS A 47 6.56 -19.60 6.37
C CYS A 47 5.92 -20.50 5.31
N SER A 48 6.07 -20.14 4.04
CA SER A 48 5.74 -20.97 2.87
C SER A 48 6.84 -22.02 2.62
N SER A 49 8.08 -21.63 2.87
CA SER A 49 9.25 -22.50 2.89
C SER A 49 10.30 -21.96 3.85
N THR A 50 11.18 -22.84 4.31
CA THR A 50 12.34 -22.48 5.13
C THR A 50 13.62 -22.96 4.48
N LYS A 51 14.73 -22.26 4.72
CA LYS A 51 16.07 -22.59 4.21
C LYS A 51 17.10 -22.38 5.30
N TRP A 52 18.09 -23.25 5.35
CA TRP A 52 19.27 -23.12 6.21
C TRP A 52 20.51 -23.20 5.34
N GLU A 53 21.45 -22.27 5.52
CA GLU A 53 22.72 -22.26 4.81
C GLU A 53 23.86 -21.86 5.75
N ALA A 54 25.07 -22.27 5.42
CA ALA A 54 26.29 -21.77 6.03
C ALA A 54 26.99 -20.89 4.99
N ILE A 55 27.21 -19.62 5.32
CA ILE A 55 27.88 -18.63 4.48
C ILE A 55 29.13 -18.13 5.20
N GLU A 56 30.18 -17.81 4.46
CA GLU A 56 31.36 -17.12 5.04
C GLU A 56 31.17 -15.61 4.93
N ASP A 57 31.41 -14.89 6.01
CA ASP A 57 31.44 -13.43 5.99
C ASP A 57 32.76 -12.88 5.44
N ASP A 58 32.87 -11.55 5.33
CA ASP A 58 34.04 -10.83 4.82
C ASP A 58 35.34 -11.05 5.63
N ARG A 59 35.21 -11.65 6.82
CA ARG A 59 36.32 -11.97 7.75
C ARG A 59 36.59 -13.47 7.82
N GLY A 60 35.94 -14.28 6.99
CA GLY A 60 36.09 -15.73 6.95
C GLY A 60 35.45 -16.45 8.15
N ARG A 61 34.47 -15.84 8.81
CA ARG A 61 33.68 -16.51 9.86
C ARG A 61 32.50 -17.23 9.21
N THR A 62 32.25 -18.47 9.63
CA THR A 62 31.02 -19.18 9.24
C THR A 62 29.81 -18.57 9.95
N ILE A 63 28.85 -18.13 9.16
CA ILE A 63 27.54 -17.67 9.59
C ILE A 63 26.52 -18.71 9.16
N VAL A 64 25.76 -19.24 10.11
CA VAL A 64 24.58 -20.03 9.81
C VAL A 64 23.44 -19.04 9.56
N GLU A 65 22.76 -19.13 8.43
CA GLU A 65 21.61 -18.30 8.09
C GLU A 65 20.37 -19.17 7.90
N TYR A 66 19.27 -18.71 8.51
CA TYR A 66 17.93 -19.22 8.29
C TYR A 66 17.15 -18.19 7.50
N THR A 67 16.36 -18.66 6.55
CA THR A 67 15.38 -17.85 5.83
C THR A 67 13.99 -18.48 5.92
N CYS A 68 12.99 -17.66 6.25
CA CYS A 68 11.56 -17.96 6.21
C CYS A 68 10.91 -17.16 5.08
N GLN A 69 10.48 -17.84 4.02
CA GLN A 69 9.75 -17.21 2.94
C GLN A 69 8.31 -16.93 3.39
N LEU A 70 7.89 -15.66 3.48
CA LEU A 70 6.62 -15.29 4.10
C LEU A 70 5.43 -15.62 3.19
N LYS A 71 4.38 -16.21 3.76
CA LYS A 71 3.14 -16.53 3.05
C LYS A 71 2.32 -15.28 2.72
N ASN A 72 1.63 -15.31 1.59
CA ASN A 72 0.60 -14.35 1.20
C ASN A 72 1.09 -12.89 1.03
N VAL A 73 2.36 -12.69 0.63
CA VAL A 73 2.91 -11.37 0.36
C VAL A 73 2.20 -10.69 -0.85
N PRO A 74 2.01 -11.36 -2.00
CA PRO A 74 1.25 -10.79 -3.11
C PRO A 74 -0.17 -10.40 -2.75
N GLU A 75 -0.87 -11.25 -1.99
CA GLU A 75 -2.24 -11.04 -1.55
C GLU A 75 -2.34 -9.80 -0.65
N TYR A 76 -1.40 -9.61 0.28
CA TYR A 76 -1.35 -8.43 1.13
C TYR A 76 -1.29 -7.12 0.32
N PHE A 77 -0.42 -7.06 -0.70
CA PHE A 77 -0.28 -5.86 -1.53
C PHE A 77 -1.49 -5.66 -2.45
N HIS A 78 -2.03 -6.75 -3.02
CA HIS A 78 -3.23 -6.71 -3.84
C HIS A 78 -4.45 -6.20 -3.06
N GLU A 79 -4.69 -6.72 -1.85
CA GLU A 79 -5.78 -6.29 -0.98
C GLU A 79 -5.59 -4.84 -0.51
N THR A 80 -4.35 -4.45 -0.22
CA THR A 80 -4.01 -3.08 0.17
C THR A 80 -4.31 -2.10 -0.97
N GLY A 81 -3.90 -2.42 -2.19
CA GLY A 81 -4.22 -1.64 -3.39
C GLY A 81 -5.73 -1.59 -3.64
N THR A 82 -6.45 -2.71 -3.53
CA THR A 82 -7.91 -2.77 -3.70
C THR A 82 -8.64 -1.91 -2.68
N ARG A 83 -8.23 -1.97 -1.41
CA ARG A 83 -8.80 -1.13 -0.34
C ARG A 83 -8.54 0.34 -0.59
N LEU A 84 -7.33 0.69 -1.03
CA LEU A 84 -6.97 2.06 -1.38
C LEU A 84 -7.81 2.57 -2.55
N ALA A 85 -7.94 1.79 -3.63
CA ALA A 85 -8.76 2.14 -4.79
C ALA A 85 -10.23 2.38 -4.40
N LYS A 86 -10.80 1.49 -3.58
CA LYS A 86 -12.18 1.64 -3.07
C LYS A 86 -12.35 2.91 -2.23
N LYS A 87 -11.39 3.20 -1.35
CA LYS A 87 -11.40 4.43 -0.53
C LYS A 87 -11.37 5.68 -1.41
N LEU A 88 -10.43 5.74 -2.35
CA LEU A 88 -10.28 6.86 -3.29
C LEU A 88 -11.53 7.07 -4.14
N LEU A 89 -12.13 5.98 -4.63
CA LEU A 89 -13.38 6.06 -5.40
C LEU A 89 -14.53 6.65 -4.56
N ASN A 90 -14.66 6.22 -3.30
CA ASN A 90 -15.69 6.74 -2.41
C ASN A 90 -15.48 8.23 -2.09
N GLU A 91 -14.25 8.63 -1.78
CA GLU A 91 -13.89 10.03 -1.52
C GLU A 91 -14.15 10.91 -2.76
N LYS A 92 -13.74 10.45 -3.95
CA LYS A 92 -14.02 11.11 -5.23
C LYS A 92 -15.52 11.32 -5.42
N ASN A 93 -16.32 10.27 -5.23
CA ASN A 93 -17.77 10.32 -5.45
C ASN A 93 -18.44 11.33 -4.51
N ILE A 94 -18.01 11.40 -3.25
CA ILE A 94 -18.51 12.40 -2.29
C ILE A 94 -18.20 13.82 -2.77
N GLU A 95 -16.97 14.06 -3.20
CA GLU A 95 -16.52 15.41 -3.61
C GLU A 95 -17.15 15.85 -4.93
N VAL A 96 -17.25 14.93 -5.91
CA VAL A 96 -17.91 15.18 -7.20
C VAL A 96 -19.41 15.42 -7.01
N SER A 97 -20.08 14.67 -6.13
CA SER A 97 -21.53 14.80 -5.92
C SER A 97 -21.94 16.23 -5.59
N TYR A 98 -21.21 16.90 -4.69
CA TYR A 98 -21.52 18.27 -4.30
C TYR A 98 -21.52 19.25 -5.48
N HIS A 99 -20.52 19.15 -6.36
CA HIS A 99 -20.41 20.04 -7.52
C HIS A 99 -21.36 19.64 -8.65
N THR A 100 -21.64 18.35 -8.82
CA THR A 100 -22.67 17.87 -9.76
C THR A 100 -24.05 18.41 -9.39
N ASP A 101 -24.40 18.43 -8.10
CA ASP A 101 -25.68 18.99 -7.65
C ASP A 101 -25.77 20.51 -7.94
N GLN A 102 -24.67 21.25 -7.80
CA GLN A 102 -24.59 22.67 -8.17
C GLN A 102 -24.77 22.89 -9.68
N ILE A 103 -24.22 21.99 -10.51
CA ILE A 103 -24.37 22.04 -11.97
C ILE A 103 -25.84 21.82 -12.34
N VAL A 104 -26.47 20.75 -11.83
CA VAL A 104 -27.88 20.43 -12.10
C VAL A 104 -28.79 21.59 -11.66
N TYR A 105 -28.58 22.11 -10.44
CA TYR A 105 -29.35 23.27 -9.95
C TYR A 105 -29.18 24.51 -10.83
N SER A 106 -27.95 24.75 -11.32
CA SER A 106 -27.67 25.86 -12.24
C SER A 106 -28.40 25.68 -13.58
N GLU A 107 -28.47 24.46 -14.10
CA GLU A 107 -29.18 24.15 -15.36
C GLU A 107 -30.69 24.38 -15.23
N GLU A 108 -31.30 23.94 -14.13
CA GLU A 108 -32.72 24.19 -13.84
C GLU A 108 -33.02 25.69 -13.75
N ARG A 109 -32.15 26.44 -13.06
CA ARG A 109 -32.30 27.90 -12.95
C ARG A 109 -32.08 28.62 -14.28
N ILE A 110 -31.14 28.18 -15.11
CA ILE A 110 -30.95 28.70 -16.47
C ILE A 110 -32.23 28.48 -17.28
N ALA A 111 -32.77 27.26 -17.28
CA ALA A 111 -34.00 26.94 -18.00
C ALA A 111 -35.20 27.75 -17.49
N SER A 112 -35.30 27.97 -16.18
CA SER A 112 -36.31 28.82 -15.56
C SER A 112 -36.17 30.29 -15.98
N ALA A 113 -34.96 30.84 -15.90
CA ALA A 113 -34.68 32.23 -16.29
C ALA A 113 -34.97 32.48 -17.77
N ILE A 114 -34.61 31.54 -18.66
CA ILE A 114 -34.93 31.62 -20.09
C ILE A 114 -36.45 31.68 -20.31
N ARG A 115 -37.23 30.84 -19.59
CA ARG A 115 -38.69 30.89 -19.66
C ARG A 115 -39.26 32.23 -19.19
N SER A 116 -38.83 32.72 -18.03
CA SER A 116 -39.29 34.02 -17.51
C SER A 116 -38.92 35.18 -18.43
N ILE A 117 -37.73 35.19 -19.03
CA ILE A 117 -37.34 36.19 -20.03
C ILE A 117 -38.32 36.16 -21.20
N SER A 118 -38.61 34.99 -21.76
CA SER A 118 -39.56 34.86 -22.87
C SER A 118 -40.96 35.36 -22.52
N GLU A 119 -41.43 35.07 -21.30
CA GLU A 119 -42.73 35.54 -20.82
C GLU A 119 -42.78 37.06 -20.62
N TYR A 120 -41.75 37.64 -20.01
CA TYR A 120 -41.67 39.08 -19.78
C TYR A 120 -41.52 39.86 -21.08
N GLU A 121 -40.80 39.32 -22.07
CA GLU A 121 -40.70 39.92 -23.41
C GLU A 121 -42.05 39.94 -24.12
N LYS A 122 -42.84 38.87 -24.04
CA LYS A 122 -44.22 38.86 -24.59
C LYS A 122 -45.11 39.91 -23.91
N LYS A 123 -45.03 40.03 -22.59
CA LYS A 123 -45.81 41.02 -21.82
C LYS A 123 -45.38 42.45 -22.15
N LEU A 124 -44.08 42.70 -22.27
CA LEU A 124 -43.51 43.97 -22.69
C LEU A 124 -44.04 44.39 -24.06
N GLU A 125 -44.00 43.49 -25.05
CA GLU A 125 -44.52 43.77 -26.38
C GLU A 125 -46.02 44.09 -26.35
N SER A 126 -46.80 43.30 -25.60
CA SER A 126 -48.24 43.53 -25.47
C SER A 126 -48.60 44.83 -24.74
N SER A 127 -47.76 45.27 -23.82
CA SER A 127 -47.91 46.54 -23.08
C SER A 127 -47.55 47.73 -23.98
N ARG A 128 -46.53 47.59 -24.85
CA ARG A 128 -46.17 48.61 -25.85
C ARG A 128 -47.26 48.82 -26.91
N SER A 129 -47.99 47.76 -27.28
CA SER A 129 -49.06 47.85 -28.28
C SER A 129 -50.38 48.43 -27.74
N ARG A 130 -50.54 48.53 -26.41
CA ARG A 130 -51.76 49.03 -25.72
C ARG A 130 -51.49 50.34 -24.98
N GLN A 131 -50.89 51.32 -25.66
CA GLN A 131 -50.85 52.69 -25.12
C GLN A 131 -52.29 53.09 -24.75
N ASP A 132 -52.54 53.41 -23.47
CA ASP A 132 -53.80 53.94 -22.91
C ASP A 132 -54.75 52.98 -22.16
N ASP A 133 -54.27 51.83 -21.65
CA ASP A 133 -55.02 51.00 -20.69
C ASP A 133 -54.51 51.22 -19.25
N GLU A 134 -55.23 52.02 -18.45
CA GLU A 134 -54.84 52.43 -17.08
C GLU A 134 -54.74 51.24 -16.10
N GLU A 135 -55.34 50.10 -16.43
CA GLU A 135 -55.36 48.88 -15.62
C GLU A 135 -54.14 47.95 -15.90
N SER A 136 -53.30 48.25 -16.90
CA SER A 136 -52.17 47.40 -17.30
C SER A 136 -50.81 47.88 -16.76
N ASP A 137 -49.95 46.93 -16.38
CA ASP A 137 -48.56 47.23 -16.01
C ASP A 137 -47.82 47.96 -17.15
N PRO A 138 -47.16 49.11 -16.89
CA PRO A 138 -46.54 49.93 -17.92
C PRO A 138 -45.31 49.23 -18.54
N PRO A 139 -44.93 49.55 -19.79
CA PRO A 139 -43.80 48.91 -20.48
C PRO A 139 -42.50 48.91 -19.66
N ARG A 140 -42.21 50.01 -18.96
CA ARG A 140 -41.03 50.15 -18.11
C ARG A 140 -40.94 49.09 -17.00
N TYR A 141 -42.08 48.63 -16.45
CA TYR A 141 -42.10 47.57 -15.45
C TYR A 141 -41.58 46.25 -16.04
N TRP A 142 -42.10 45.87 -17.21
CA TRP A 142 -41.68 44.64 -17.90
C TRP A 142 -40.22 44.72 -18.40
N GLU A 143 -39.76 45.89 -18.85
CA GLU A 143 -38.35 46.13 -19.19
C GLU A 143 -37.42 45.83 -18.01
N LEU A 144 -37.76 46.30 -16.81
CA LEU A 144 -36.98 46.03 -15.60
C LEU A 144 -36.96 44.54 -15.26
N LYS A 145 -38.09 43.84 -15.40
CA LYS A 145 -38.17 42.39 -15.17
C LYS A 145 -37.32 41.58 -16.16
N VAL A 146 -37.34 41.95 -17.44
CA VAL A 146 -36.46 41.33 -18.46
C VAL A 146 -35.00 41.55 -18.10
N GLN A 147 -34.60 42.78 -17.76
CA GLN A 147 -33.20 43.09 -17.40
C GLN A 147 -32.74 42.34 -16.16
N GLN A 148 -33.58 42.27 -15.12
CA GLN A 148 -33.26 41.51 -13.91
C GLN A 148 -33.07 40.03 -14.21
N ALA A 149 -34.00 39.41 -14.95
CA ALA A 149 -33.90 38.00 -15.32
C ALA A 149 -32.68 37.70 -16.21
N ARG A 150 -32.31 38.60 -17.13
CA ARG A 150 -31.08 38.50 -17.94
C ARG A 150 -29.82 38.60 -17.08
N THR A 151 -29.80 39.52 -16.12
CA THR A 151 -28.67 39.67 -15.19
C THR A 151 -28.48 38.40 -14.36
N ASP A 152 -29.56 37.83 -13.85
CA ASP A 152 -29.51 36.59 -13.07
C ASP A 152 -29.08 35.40 -13.94
N LEU A 153 -29.57 35.32 -15.18
CA LEU A 153 -29.14 34.31 -16.15
C LEU A 153 -27.63 34.37 -16.41
N GLU A 154 -27.09 35.57 -16.66
CA GLU A 154 -25.65 35.74 -16.90
C GLU A 154 -24.81 35.38 -15.68
N LYS A 155 -25.26 35.72 -14.46
CA LYS A 155 -24.58 35.28 -13.22
C LYS A 155 -24.52 33.75 -13.12
N ILE A 156 -25.62 33.06 -13.37
CA ILE A 156 -25.67 31.58 -13.30
C ILE A 156 -24.78 30.96 -14.39
N LYS A 157 -24.83 31.51 -15.62
CA LYS A 157 -23.97 31.06 -16.72
C LYS A 157 -22.48 31.27 -16.46
N GLN A 158 -22.11 32.29 -15.71
CA GLN A 158 -20.72 32.53 -15.30
C GLN A 158 -20.26 31.55 -14.21
N GLN A 159 -21.17 31.13 -13.32
CA GLN A 159 -20.86 30.24 -12.20
C GLN A 159 -20.77 28.76 -12.61
N LYS A 160 -21.62 28.31 -13.54
CA LYS A 160 -21.68 26.90 -13.96
C LYS A 160 -20.33 26.35 -14.47
N PRO A 161 -19.58 27.03 -15.36
CA PRO A 161 -18.29 26.54 -15.84
C PRO A 161 -17.25 26.35 -14.73
N ALA A 162 -17.32 27.14 -13.65
CA ALA A 162 -16.41 26.98 -12.51
C ALA A 162 -16.68 25.67 -11.76
N ALA A 163 -17.95 25.28 -11.60
CA ALA A 163 -18.32 24.00 -11.01
C ALA A 163 -17.93 22.82 -11.93
N GLU A 164 -18.15 22.94 -13.24
CA GLU A 164 -17.73 21.94 -14.23
C GLU A 164 -16.21 21.74 -14.24
N ALA A 165 -15.44 22.84 -14.25
CA ALA A 165 -13.98 22.81 -14.15
C ALA A 165 -13.51 22.19 -12.84
N ARG A 166 -14.23 22.41 -11.73
CA ARG A 166 -13.89 21.80 -10.44
C ARG A 166 -14.10 20.29 -10.46
N VAL A 167 -15.21 19.80 -11.04
CA VAL A 167 -15.44 18.36 -11.23
C VAL A 167 -14.29 17.73 -12.02
N GLN A 168 -13.92 18.33 -13.16
CA GLN A 168 -12.82 17.84 -13.99
C GLN A 168 -11.47 17.81 -13.22
N ALA A 169 -11.20 18.85 -12.44
CA ALA A 169 -9.99 18.90 -11.62
C ALA A 169 -9.96 17.82 -10.54
N ILE A 170 -11.10 17.55 -9.88
CA ILE A 170 -11.24 16.45 -8.91
C ILE A 170 -11.00 15.12 -9.60
N GLU A 171 -11.64 14.87 -10.74
CA GLU A 171 -11.46 13.62 -11.48
C GLU A 171 -9.99 13.37 -11.85
N ALA A 172 -9.29 14.38 -12.36
CA ALA A 172 -7.87 14.29 -12.68
C ALA A 172 -6.99 14.03 -11.43
N GLU A 173 -7.28 14.70 -10.31
CA GLU A 173 -6.57 14.49 -9.04
C GLU A 173 -6.73 13.05 -8.53
N TYR A 174 -7.96 12.53 -8.54
CA TYR A 174 -8.22 11.16 -8.08
C TYR A 174 -7.74 10.10 -9.05
N GLN A 175 -7.68 10.39 -10.35
CA GLN A 175 -7.04 9.51 -11.32
C GLN A 175 -5.55 9.35 -11.00
N ALA A 176 -4.83 10.45 -10.77
CA ALA A 176 -3.41 10.39 -10.37
C ALA A 176 -3.19 9.63 -9.04
N LYS A 177 -4.10 9.79 -8.06
CA LYS A 177 -4.04 9.01 -6.80
C LYS A 177 -4.34 7.53 -7.03
N ALA A 178 -5.24 7.19 -7.95
CA ALA A 178 -5.62 5.81 -8.26
C ALA A 178 -4.49 5.04 -8.93
N GLU A 179 -3.59 5.69 -9.67
CA GLU A 179 -2.41 5.05 -10.28
C GLU A 179 -1.54 4.32 -9.24
N ASN A 180 -1.41 4.87 -8.02
CA ASN A 180 -0.67 4.19 -6.96
C ASN A 180 -1.39 2.91 -6.50
N ALA A 181 -2.72 2.97 -6.35
CA ALA A 181 -3.52 1.80 -5.98
C ALA A 181 -3.46 0.72 -7.07
N GLU A 182 -3.52 1.13 -8.33
CA GLU A 182 -3.39 0.24 -9.49
C GLU A 182 -1.99 -0.39 -9.56
N ARG A 183 -0.93 0.38 -9.28
CA ARG A 183 0.44 -0.16 -9.20
C ARG A 183 0.56 -1.23 -8.13
N LEU A 184 -0.02 -1.01 -6.95
CA LEU A 184 -0.03 -2.01 -5.88
C LEU A 184 -0.75 -3.29 -6.31
N ILE A 185 -1.85 -3.17 -7.06
CA ILE A 185 -2.63 -4.32 -7.56
C ILE A 185 -1.89 -5.07 -8.67
N THR A 186 -1.36 -4.35 -9.65
CA THR A 186 -0.80 -4.92 -10.88
C THR A 186 0.58 -5.53 -10.67
N ALA A 187 1.41 -4.89 -9.84
CA ALA A 187 2.75 -5.38 -9.51
C ALA A 187 2.79 -6.24 -8.24
N SER A 188 1.63 -6.56 -7.64
CA SER A 188 1.58 -7.47 -6.48
C SER A 188 2.15 -8.87 -6.77
N PRO A 189 1.97 -9.48 -7.95
CA PRO A 189 2.50 -10.83 -8.19
C PRO A 189 4.03 -10.92 -8.13
N ASP A 190 4.73 -9.82 -8.38
CA ASP A 190 6.20 -9.76 -8.36
C ASP A 190 6.77 -9.43 -6.97
N THR A 191 5.89 -9.26 -5.98
CA THR A 191 6.29 -8.97 -4.61
C THR A 191 6.75 -10.21 -3.89
N ASP A 192 7.65 -9.99 -2.94
CA ASP A 192 8.16 -11.06 -2.13
C ASP A 192 8.66 -10.54 -0.79
N ALA A 193 8.69 -11.40 0.22
CA ALA A 193 9.29 -11.06 1.50
C ALA A 193 9.76 -12.31 2.23
N TYR A 194 10.90 -12.19 2.89
CA TYR A 194 11.41 -13.22 3.78
C TYR A 194 11.94 -12.61 5.08
N GLU A 195 11.81 -13.38 6.15
CA GLU A 195 12.47 -13.09 7.42
C GLU A 195 13.72 -13.95 7.53
N TYR A 196 14.81 -13.39 8.03
CA TYR A 196 16.06 -14.11 8.23
C TYR A 196 16.62 -13.93 9.64
N TYR A 197 17.43 -14.90 10.04
CA TYR A 197 18.20 -14.88 11.29
C TYR A 197 19.58 -15.47 11.01
N GLN A 198 20.60 -14.87 11.60
CA GLN A 198 21.99 -15.26 11.42
C GLN A 198 22.61 -15.62 12.77
N TRP A 199 23.34 -16.73 12.80
CA TRP A 199 24.05 -17.22 13.98
C TRP A 199 25.53 -17.41 13.70
N THR A 200 26.34 -17.26 14.74
CA THR A 200 27.72 -17.69 14.76
C THR A 200 27.84 -18.92 15.65
N VAL A 201 28.67 -19.87 15.26
CA VAL A 201 29.05 -21.03 16.08
C VAL A 201 30.52 -20.83 16.51
N LEU A 202 30.81 -21.07 17.78
CA LEU A 202 32.16 -21.04 18.34
C LEU A 202 32.80 -22.43 18.29
N GLU A 203 34.12 -22.49 18.45
CA GLU A 203 34.90 -23.74 18.40
C GLU A 203 34.46 -24.77 19.46
N ASP A 204 33.87 -24.32 20.57
CA ASP A 204 33.37 -25.20 21.64
C ASP A 204 31.93 -25.72 21.38
N GLY A 205 31.35 -25.37 20.23
CA GLY A 205 29.97 -25.73 19.85
C GLY A 205 28.89 -24.81 20.44
N THR A 206 29.26 -23.76 21.17
CA THR A 206 28.31 -22.74 21.62
C THR A 206 27.92 -21.85 20.43
N PHE A 207 26.66 -21.39 20.37
CA PHE A 207 26.20 -20.50 19.31
C PHE A 207 25.47 -19.28 19.86
N TYR A 208 25.52 -18.19 19.11
CA TYR A 208 24.85 -16.92 19.43
C TYR A 208 24.20 -16.35 18.19
N ILE A 209 23.07 -15.68 18.37
CA ILE A 209 22.42 -14.94 17.29
C ILE A 209 23.18 -13.64 17.05
N LEU A 210 23.57 -13.40 15.80
CA LEU A 210 24.28 -12.20 15.38
C LEU A 210 23.32 -11.10 14.96
N SER A 211 22.33 -11.47 14.14
CA SER A 211 21.41 -10.53 13.50
C SER A 211 20.14 -11.24 13.08
N GLY A 212 19.16 -10.44 12.67
CA GLY A 212 17.96 -10.90 12.02
C GLY A 212 17.23 -9.70 11.44
N GLY A 213 16.31 -9.96 10.52
CA GLY A 213 15.57 -8.91 9.86
C GLY A 213 14.56 -9.43 8.86
N ILE A 214 13.99 -8.50 8.12
CA ILE A 214 13.05 -8.79 7.05
C ILE A 214 13.55 -8.12 5.79
N SER A 215 13.62 -8.88 4.72
CA SER A 215 13.85 -8.36 3.38
C SER A 215 12.54 -8.38 2.62
N VAL A 216 12.16 -7.23 2.04
CA VAL A 216 10.88 -7.06 1.32
C VAL A 216 11.13 -6.48 -0.06
N LYS A 217 10.59 -7.13 -1.10
CA LYS A 217 10.46 -6.60 -2.45
C LYS A 217 9.03 -6.08 -2.67
N LYS A 218 8.86 -4.76 -2.65
CA LYS A 218 7.54 -4.11 -2.77
C LYS A 218 7.08 -4.05 -4.24
N PRO A 219 5.79 -3.77 -4.51
CA PRO A 219 5.28 -3.63 -5.87
C PRO A 219 6.09 -2.64 -6.71
N GLY A 220 6.57 -3.09 -7.87
CA GLY A 220 7.35 -2.29 -8.81
C GLY A 220 8.82 -2.10 -8.43
N GLN A 221 9.30 -2.71 -7.34
CA GLN A 221 10.73 -2.77 -7.03
C GLN A 221 11.38 -4.01 -7.64
N GLN A 222 12.61 -3.85 -8.11
CA GLN A 222 13.43 -4.99 -8.57
C GLN A 222 14.21 -5.62 -7.43
N GLU A 223 14.70 -4.79 -6.52
CA GLU A 223 15.56 -5.19 -5.40
C GLU A 223 14.78 -5.31 -4.08
N TYR A 224 15.30 -6.15 -3.18
CA TYR A 224 14.81 -6.23 -1.80
C TYR A 224 15.28 -5.01 -1.01
N THR A 225 14.40 -4.52 -0.14
CA THR A 225 14.76 -3.58 0.91
C THR A 225 14.93 -4.36 2.21
N ASP A 226 16.13 -4.31 2.78
CA ASP A 226 16.42 -4.98 4.05
C ASP A 226 16.09 -4.09 5.25
N ILE A 227 15.42 -4.69 6.24
CA ILE A 227 15.00 -4.04 7.49
C ILE A 227 15.51 -4.90 8.64
N GLN A 228 16.67 -4.54 9.18
CA GLN A 228 17.26 -5.24 10.32
C GLN A 228 16.49 -4.96 11.61
N TYR A 229 16.36 -6.00 12.45
CA TYR A 229 15.83 -5.86 13.79
C TYR A 229 16.82 -5.08 14.66
N ARG A 230 16.37 -3.96 15.23
CA ARG A 230 17.18 -3.20 16.18
C ARG A 230 17.38 -3.97 17.48
N ASP A 231 16.36 -4.71 17.88
CA ASP A 231 16.36 -5.62 19.02
C ASP A 231 15.74 -6.94 18.58
N ILE A 232 16.54 -8.01 18.65
CA ILE A 232 16.14 -9.33 18.17
C ILE A 232 15.29 -10.11 19.18
N SER A 233 15.22 -9.65 20.43
CA SER A 233 14.54 -10.38 21.50
C SER A 233 13.03 -10.53 21.25
N GLU A 234 12.35 -9.46 20.83
CA GLU A 234 10.90 -9.50 20.57
C GLU A 234 10.53 -10.33 19.32
N PRO A 235 11.18 -10.15 18.14
CA PRO A 235 10.93 -11.01 16.98
C PRO A 235 11.24 -12.48 17.28
N LEU A 236 12.33 -12.76 18.01
CA LEU A 236 12.70 -14.11 18.40
C LEU A 236 11.65 -14.73 19.34
N ALA A 237 11.14 -13.98 20.33
CA ALA A 237 10.03 -14.45 21.16
C ALA A 237 8.77 -14.75 20.33
N ALA A 238 8.52 -13.98 19.26
CA ALA A 238 7.42 -14.21 18.35
C ALA A 238 7.61 -15.46 17.48
N VAL A 239 8.85 -15.80 17.09
CA VAL A 239 9.19 -17.09 16.44
C VAL A 239 8.77 -18.25 17.34
N TYR A 240 9.21 -18.26 18.59
CA TYR A 240 8.88 -19.34 19.53
C TYR A 240 7.40 -19.38 19.93
N GLY A 241 6.67 -18.27 19.78
CA GLY A 241 5.23 -18.22 19.99
C GLY A 241 4.39 -18.72 18.81
N ASP A 242 4.95 -18.75 17.60
CA ASP A 242 4.32 -19.19 16.33
C ASP A 242 2.85 -18.75 16.15
N LYS A 243 2.61 -17.44 16.31
CA LYS A 243 1.25 -16.85 16.27
C LYS A 243 0.85 -16.26 14.92
N ALA A 244 1.79 -15.99 14.02
CA ALA A 244 1.46 -15.50 12.69
C ALA A 244 1.24 -16.67 11.72
N GLU A 245 0.24 -16.53 10.87
CA GLU A 245 -0.12 -17.54 9.87
C GLU A 245 0.19 -17.07 8.45
N ASP A 246 0.37 -15.76 8.27
CA ASP A 246 0.57 -15.09 6.98
C ASP A 246 1.31 -13.75 7.15
N PHE A 247 1.69 -13.12 6.04
CA PHE A 247 2.38 -11.83 6.06
C PHE A 247 1.56 -10.72 6.75
N THR A 248 0.23 -10.75 6.63
CA THR A 248 -0.65 -9.75 7.27
C THR A 248 -0.59 -9.82 8.80
N SER A 249 -0.72 -11.02 9.36
CA SER A 249 -0.64 -11.28 10.80
C SER A 249 0.78 -11.10 11.33
N PHE A 250 1.79 -11.42 10.52
CA PHE A 250 3.19 -11.12 10.79
C PHE A 250 3.40 -9.62 11.01
N LEU A 251 3.04 -8.76 10.05
CA LEU A 251 3.20 -7.30 10.17
C LEU A 251 2.43 -6.66 11.35
N ARG A 252 1.40 -7.34 11.87
CA ARG A 252 0.62 -6.90 13.04
C ARG A 252 1.24 -7.29 14.38
N GLN A 253 2.29 -8.09 14.38
CA GLN A 253 2.96 -8.44 15.62
C GLN A 253 3.54 -7.16 16.26
N PRO A 254 3.37 -6.97 17.59
CA PRO A 254 3.91 -5.81 18.30
C PRO A 254 5.41 -5.61 18.04
N ALA A 255 6.14 -6.73 17.95
CA ALA A 255 7.57 -6.79 17.66
C ALA A 255 8.00 -6.11 16.36
N LEU A 256 7.07 -5.88 15.41
CA LEU A 256 7.37 -5.32 14.08
C LEU A 256 6.86 -3.90 13.88
N HIS A 257 5.99 -3.40 14.76
CA HIS A 257 5.39 -2.06 14.67
C HIS A 257 6.39 -0.92 14.91
N LEU A 258 7.56 -1.20 15.47
CA LEU A 258 8.61 -0.21 15.73
C LEU A 258 9.66 -0.11 14.61
N TYR A 259 9.60 -0.98 13.59
CA TYR A 259 10.74 -1.18 12.67
C TYR A 259 10.42 -1.03 11.18
N ILE A 260 9.14 -1.01 10.79
CA ILE A 260 8.74 -0.83 9.38
C ILE A 260 8.03 0.54 9.24
N PRO A 261 8.63 1.52 8.53
CA PRO A 261 7.95 2.79 8.25
C PRO A 261 6.67 2.52 7.44
N ARG A 262 5.54 3.04 7.95
CA ARG A 262 4.21 2.92 7.31
C ARG A 262 4.13 3.66 5.99
#